data_AF-A0A7V4MIA5-F1
#
_entry.id   AF-A0A7V4MIA5-F1
#
_cell.length_a   1.000
_cell.length_b   1.000
_cell.length_c   1.000
_cell.angle_alpha   90.00
_cell.angle_beta   90.00
_cell.angle_gamma   90.00
#
_symmetry.space_group_name_H-M   'P 1'
#
loop_
_entity.id
_entity.type
_entity.pdbx_description
1 polymer ?
#
loop_
_entity_poly.entity_id
_entity_poly.type
_entity_poly.pdbx_seq_one_letter_code
_entity_poly.pdbx_strand_id
1 'polypeptide(L)'
;MKVSEEGRERMRQAQLNGNNWMRGRTKENHPNWKNGVHRNKHCGKDYEEWRTAVFERDNYTCQKCGKVGGRLNAHHIKEWAEYHELRYELDNGITLCETPCHKEIHYTPI
;
A
#
# COMPACT_ATOMS: atom_id res chain seq x y z
N MET A 1 -12.53 27.23 -9.29
CA MET A 1 -12.89 28.20 -8.24
C MET A 1 -11.62 28.55 -7.45
N LYS A 2 -11.17 29.80 -7.48
CA LYS A 2 -9.98 30.22 -6.71
C LYS A 2 -10.44 30.66 -5.32
N VAL A 3 -9.98 29.99 -4.28
CA VAL A 3 -10.23 30.40 -2.89
C VAL A 3 -9.56 31.75 -2.65
N SER A 4 -10.33 32.75 -2.20
CA SER A 4 -9.84 34.10 -1.90
C SER A 4 -8.77 34.07 -0.82
N GLU A 5 -7.86 35.04 -0.86
CA GLU A 5 -6.77 35.17 0.12
C GLU A 5 -7.31 35.32 1.55
N GLU A 6 -8.39 36.09 1.71
CA GLU A 6 -9.14 36.21 2.96
C GLU A 6 -9.70 34.87 3.46
N GLY A 7 -10.19 34.03 2.55
CA GLY A 7 -10.65 32.68 2.86
C GLY A 7 -9.53 31.78 3.35
N ARG A 8 -8.32 31.91 2.79
CA ARG A 8 -7.12 31.18 3.22
C ARG A 8 -6.65 31.66 4.60
N GLU A 9 -6.67 32.97 4.83
CA GLU A 9 -6.26 33.56 6.10
C GLU A 9 -7.22 33.18 7.23
N ARG A 10 -8.54 33.20 6.99
CA ARG A 10 -9.54 32.76 7.98
C ARG A 10 -9.34 31.29 8.37
N MET A 11 -9.04 30.42 7.40
CA MET A 11 -8.75 29.00 7.66
C MET A 11 -7.43 28.82 8.44
N ARG A 12 -6.40 29.61 8.13
CA ARG A 12 -5.12 29.64 8.86
C ARG A 12 -5.30 30.10 10.31
N GLN A 13 -6.09 31.15 10.55
CA GLN A 13 -6.38 31.67 11.89
C GLN A 13 -7.22 30.67 12.72
N ALA A 14 -8.19 29.99 12.11
CA ALA A 14 -8.95 28.93 12.78
C ALA A 14 -8.07 27.74 13.21
N GLN A 15 -7.09 27.37 12.37
CA GLN A 15 -6.07 26.39 12.75
C GLN A 15 -5.13 26.91 13.84
N LEU A 16 -4.86 28.23 13.87
CA LEU A 16 -4.02 28.89 14.88
C LEU A 16 -4.64 28.92 16.28
N ASN A 17 -5.94 29.20 16.35
CA ASN A 17 -6.66 29.42 17.59
C ASN A 17 -7.21 28.13 18.23
N GLY A 18 -7.03 26.97 17.60
CA GLY A 18 -7.40 25.68 18.17
C GLY A 18 -6.36 25.19 19.18
N ASN A 19 -6.80 24.84 20.39
CA ASN A 19 -5.93 24.30 21.45
C ASN A 19 -5.61 22.81 21.18
N ASN A 20 -4.98 22.53 20.04
CA ASN A 20 -4.61 21.19 19.61
C ASN A 20 -3.14 20.93 19.97
N TRP A 21 -2.92 20.15 21.03
CA TRP A 21 -1.59 19.78 21.50
C TRP A 21 -0.73 19.10 20.41
N MET A 22 -1.32 18.48 19.39
CA MET A 22 -0.59 17.81 18.29
C MET A 22 -0.04 18.75 17.21
N ARG A 23 -0.40 20.04 17.24
CA ARG A 23 -0.09 20.97 16.15
C ARG A 23 1.41 21.26 16.05
N GLY A 24 1.95 21.19 14.83
CA GLY A 24 3.37 21.43 14.54
C GLY A 24 4.31 20.27 14.89
N ARG A 25 3.82 19.23 15.56
CA ARG A 25 4.60 18.03 15.86
C ARG A 25 4.72 17.16 14.63
N THR A 26 5.93 17.08 14.11
CA THR A 26 6.30 16.22 12.98
C THR A 26 7.50 15.38 13.36
N LYS A 27 7.73 14.31 12.60
CA LYS A 27 8.84 13.39 12.83
C LYS A 27 8.87 12.90 14.28
N GLU A 28 10.03 12.91 14.90
CA GLU A 28 10.32 12.50 16.28
C GLU A 28 9.39 13.14 17.32
N ASN A 29 8.84 14.32 17.02
CA ASN A 29 7.91 15.01 17.91
C ASN A 29 6.47 14.46 17.85
N HIS A 30 6.14 13.63 16.86
CA HIS A 30 4.81 13.03 16.74
C HIS A 30 4.74 11.74 17.57
N PRO A 31 3.80 11.57 18.52
CA PRO A 31 3.75 10.42 19.43
C PRO A 31 3.64 9.05 18.73
N ASN A 32 3.09 9.01 17.51
CA ASN A 32 3.03 7.79 16.68
C ASN A 32 4.22 7.63 15.72
N TRP A 33 5.26 8.46 15.82
CA TRP A 33 6.46 8.33 14.98
C TRP A 33 7.27 7.11 15.39
N LYS A 34 7.60 6.28 14.40
CA LYS A 34 8.39 5.07 14.58
C LYS A 34 9.71 5.20 13.82
N ASN A 35 10.55 6.18 14.18
CA ASN A 35 11.90 6.36 13.63
C ASN A 35 12.00 6.32 12.09
N GLY A 36 11.03 6.88 11.37
CA GLY A 36 11.02 6.86 9.90
C GLY A 36 10.72 5.50 9.27
N VAL A 37 10.34 4.48 10.04
CA VAL A 37 9.91 3.18 9.51
C VAL A 37 8.59 3.38 8.77
N HIS A 38 8.67 3.42 7.45
CA HIS A 38 7.51 3.58 6.59
C HIS A 38 6.62 2.34 6.74
N ARG A 39 5.38 2.54 7.23
CA ARG A 39 4.46 1.44 7.54
C ARG A 39 3.88 0.74 6.31
N ASN A 40 4.14 1.26 5.13
CA ASN A 40 3.53 0.75 3.93
C ASN A 40 4.47 -0.27 3.28
N LYS A 41 4.22 -1.55 3.58
CA LYS A 41 4.97 -2.70 3.05
C LYS A 41 4.89 -2.81 1.51
N HIS A 42 3.97 -2.08 0.90
CA HIS A 42 3.65 -2.11 -0.52
C HIS A 42 3.75 -0.72 -1.18
N CYS A 43 4.66 0.12 -0.70
CA CYS A 43 4.98 1.38 -1.39
C CYS A 43 6.44 1.38 -1.83
N GLY A 44 6.67 1.79 -3.08
CA GLY A 44 8.01 1.89 -3.65
C GLY A 44 8.03 1.40 -5.08
N LYS A 45 9.01 1.92 -5.84
CA LYS A 45 9.22 1.58 -7.24
C LYS A 45 9.41 0.07 -7.44
N ASP A 46 10.22 -0.57 -6.60
CA ASP A 46 10.51 -2.01 -6.69
C ASP A 46 9.25 -2.87 -6.54
N TYR A 47 8.34 -2.49 -5.63
CA TYR A 47 7.07 -3.19 -5.47
C TYR A 47 6.14 -2.99 -6.66
N GLU A 48 6.10 -1.78 -7.23
CA GLU A 48 5.29 -1.48 -8.41
C GLU A 48 5.79 -2.24 -9.65
N GLU A 49 7.10 -2.30 -9.85
CA GLU A 49 7.75 -3.05 -10.93
C GLU A 49 7.53 -4.55 -10.77
N TRP A 50 7.79 -5.11 -9.58
CA TRP A 50 7.53 -6.52 -9.28
C TRP A 50 6.07 -6.89 -9.50
N ARG A 51 5.13 -6.10 -8.94
CA ARG A 51 3.68 -6.34 -9.11
C ARG A 51 3.29 -6.33 -10.58
N THR A 52 3.83 -5.40 -11.36
CA THR A 52 3.55 -5.31 -12.79
C THR A 52 4.10 -6.52 -13.54
N ALA A 53 5.34 -6.92 -13.25
CA ALA A 53 5.96 -8.10 -13.86
C ALA A 53 5.19 -9.40 -13.56
N VAL A 54 4.70 -9.58 -12.33
CA VAL A 54 3.85 -10.74 -11.95
C VAL A 54 2.57 -10.75 -12.79
N PHE A 55 1.92 -9.60 -12.96
CA PHE A 55 0.71 -9.51 -13.77
C PHE A 55 0.96 -9.75 -15.25
N GLU A 56 2.05 -9.21 -15.80
CA GLU A 56 2.41 -9.39 -17.21
C GLU A 56 2.75 -10.86 -17.51
N ARG A 57 3.53 -11.52 -16.65
CA ARG A 57 3.82 -12.97 -16.75
C ARG A 57 2.53 -13.79 -16.82
N ASP A 58 1.59 -13.46 -15.94
CA ASP A 58 0.32 -14.17 -15.80
C ASP A 58 -0.75 -13.70 -16.80
N ASN A 59 -0.38 -12.82 -17.75
CA ASN A 59 -1.30 -12.19 -18.71
C ASN A 59 -2.57 -11.62 -18.03
N TYR A 60 -2.37 -10.94 -16.89
CA TYR A 60 -3.43 -10.39 -16.05
C TYR A 60 -4.53 -11.40 -15.71
N THR A 61 -4.16 -12.67 -15.55
CA THR A 61 -5.09 -13.78 -15.31
C THR A 61 -4.89 -14.35 -13.91
N CYS A 62 -5.98 -14.50 -13.16
CA CYS A 62 -5.95 -15.19 -11.87
C CYS A 62 -5.48 -16.64 -12.06
N GLN A 63 -4.35 -17.00 -11.47
CA GLN A 63 -3.73 -18.32 -11.64
C GLN A 63 -4.49 -19.43 -10.89
N LYS A 64 -5.38 -19.08 -9.95
CA LYS A 64 -6.21 -20.06 -9.23
C LYS A 64 -7.51 -20.43 -9.97
N CYS A 65 -8.16 -19.47 -10.64
CA CYS A 65 -9.48 -19.70 -11.25
C CYS A 65 -9.59 -19.33 -12.74
N GLY A 66 -8.52 -18.85 -13.36
CA GLY A 66 -8.49 -18.48 -14.78
C GLY A 66 -9.21 -17.17 -15.12
N LYS A 67 -9.72 -16.41 -14.14
CA LYS A 67 -10.38 -15.12 -14.41
C LYS A 67 -9.38 -14.10 -14.94
N VAL A 68 -9.64 -13.58 -16.14
CA VAL A 68 -8.86 -12.50 -16.77
C VAL A 68 -9.34 -11.13 -16.28
N GLY A 69 -8.41 -10.27 -15.86
CA GLY A 69 -8.64 -8.87 -15.53
C GLY A 69 -9.46 -8.61 -14.26
N GLY A 70 -9.91 -7.36 -14.12
CA GLY A 70 -10.63 -6.86 -12.94
C GLY A 70 -9.70 -6.46 -11.81
N ARG A 71 -10.15 -6.63 -10.56
CA ARG A 71 -9.34 -6.35 -9.36
C ARG A 71 -8.43 -7.53 -9.07
N LEU A 72 -7.16 -7.37 -9.41
CA LEU A 72 -6.09 -8.36 -9.23
C LEU A 72 -5.11 -7.93 -8.14
N ASN A 73 -4.56 -8.93 -7.44
CA ASN A 73 -3.54 -8.77 -6.43
C ASN A 73 -2.36 -9.69 -6.77
N ALA A 74 -1.13 -9.17 -6.64
CA ALA A 74 0.08 -9.97 -6.66
C ALA A 74 0.32 -10.47 -5.24
N HIS A 75 -0.01 -11.73 -5.00
CA HIS A 75 0.19 -12.36 -3.69
C HIS A 75 1.60 -12.93 -3.60
N HIS A 76 2.23 -12.80 -2.43
CA HIS A 76 3.53 -13.43 -2.18
C HIS A 76 3.30 -14.87 -1.71
N ILE A 77 3.92 -15.85 -2.38
CA ILE A 77 3.79 -17.27 -2.01
C ILE A 77 4.52 -17.54 -0.68
N LYS A 78 5.73 -17.02 -0.53
CA LYS A 78 6.50 -16.99 0.71
C LYS A 78 6.28 -15.68 1.44
N GLU A 79 6.15 -15.77 2.76
CA GLU A 79 5.78 -14.62 3.58
C GLU A 79 6.77 -13.46 3.47
N TRP A 80 6.22 -12.27 3.25
CA TRP A 80 6.99 -11.02 3.18
C TRP A 80 7.87 -10.78 4.42
N ALA A 81 7.41 -11.20 5.60
CA ALA A 81 8.05 -10.93 6.87
C ALA A 81 9.24 -11.85 7.15
N GLU A 82 9.21 -13.08 6.64
CA GLU A 82 10.25 -14.09 6.90
C GLU A 82 11.31 -14.09 5.80
N TYR A 83 10.89 -14.02 4.52
CA TYR A 83 11.76 -14.21 3.36
C TYR A 83 12.04 -12.87 2.67
N HIS A 84 13.00 -12.12 3.21
CA HIS A 84 13.33 -10.77 2.77
C HIS A 84 13.95 -10.75 1.36
N GLU A 85 14.78 -11.75 1.08
CA GLU A 85 15.48 -11.99 -0.17
C GLU A 85 14.53 -12.40 -1.31
N LEU A 86 13.35 -12.94 -1.00
CA LEU A 86 12.39 -13.42 -2.00
C LEU A 86 11.30 -12.40 -2.36
N ARG A 87 11.29 -11.21 -1.75
CA ARG A 87 10.19 -10.23 -1.88
C ARG A 87 9.89 -9.82 -3.31
N TYR A 88 10.94 -9.74 -4.13
CA TYR A 88 10.83 -9.27 -5.51
C TYR A 88 11.23 -10.34 -6.52
N GLU A 89 11.40 -11.59 -6.07
CA GLU A 89 11.53 -12.72 -6.97
C GLU A 89 10.20 -12.95 -7.68
N LEU A 90 10.24 -13.04 -9.01
CA LEU A 90 9.03 -13.15 -9.82
C LEU A 90 8.26 -14.45 -9.49
N ASP A 91 8.98 -15.54 -9.26
CA ASP A 91 8.42 -16.85 -8.90
C ASP A 91 7.82 -16.88 -7.49
N ASN A 92 8.14 -15.89 -6.65
CA ASN A 92 7.47 -15.71 -5.36
C ASN A 92 6.16 -14.91 -5.47
N GLY A 93 5.80 -14.45 -6.67
CA GLY A 93 4.54 -13.75 -6.93
C GLY A 93 3.52 -14.61 -7.69
N ILE A 94 2.25 -14.48 -7.33
CA ILE A 94 1.13 -15.09 -8.05
C ILE A 94 -0.02 -14.10 -8.23
N THR A 95 -0.56 -14.01 -9.45
CA THR A 95 -1.74 -13.18 -9.73
C THR A 95 -3.01 -13.86 -9.24
N LEU A 96 -3.74 -13.19 -8.35
CA LEU A 96 -5.03 -13.67 -7.84
C LEU A 96 -6.11 -12.59 -7.96
N CYS A 97 -7.33 -13.00 -8.31
CA CYS A 97 -8.49 -12.11 -8.22
C CYS A 97 -8.80 -11.77 -6.75
N GLU A 98 -9.26 -10.54 -6.51
CA GLU A 98 -9.58 -10.05 -5.16
C GLU A 98 -10.57 -10.98 -4.42
N THR A 99 -11.53 -11.56 -5.12
CA THR A 99 -12.49 -12.51 -4.55
C THR A 99 -12.90 -13.52 -5.63
N PRO A 100 -12.94 -14.84 -5.29
CA PRO A 100 -12.67 -15.39 -3.96
C PRO A 100 -11.18 -15.67 -3.67
N CYS A 101 -10.35 -15.80 -4.70
CA CYS A 101 -9.05 -16.45 -4.60
C CYS A 101 -8.06 -15.78 -3.63
N HIS A 102 -7.87 -14.46 -3.73
CA HIS A 102 -6.93 -13.76 -2.84
C HIS A 102 -7.42 -13.67 -1.40
N LYS A 103 -8.73 -13.75 -1.14
CA LYS A 103 -9.23 -13.80 0.25
C LYS A 103 -9.03 -15.18 0.85
N GLU A 104 -9.38 -16.23 0.11
CA GLU A 104 -9.25 -17.61 0.55
C GLU A 104 -7.82 -17.98 0.94
N ILE A 105 -6.83 -17.49 0.20
CA ILE A 105 -5.43 -17.83 0.46
C ILE A 105 -4.92 -17.35 1.83
N HIS A 106 -5.50 -16.28 2.40
CA HIS A 106 -5.16 -15.82 3.75
C HIS A 106 -5.72 -16.73 4.85
N TYR A 107 -6.71 -17.57 4.52
CA TYR A 107 -7.27 -18.56 5.44
C TYR A 107 -6.72 -19.97 5.18
N THR A 108 -6.33 -20.25 3.94
CA THR A 108 -5.79 -21.53 3.48
C THR A 108 -4.53 -21.27 2.65
N PRO A 109 -3.35 -21.26 3.29
CA PRO A 109 -2.07 -21.06 2.61
C PRO A 109 -1.83 -22.14 1.55
N ILE A 110 -1.16 -21.78 0.45
CA ILE A 110 -0.69 -22.71 -0.60
C ILE A 110 0.73 -23.19 -0.33
#